data_AF-A0A7C1HQZ8-F1
#
_entry.id   AF-A0A7C1HQZ8-F1
#
_cell.length_a   1.000
_cell.length_b   1.000
_cell.length_c   1.000
_cell.angle_alpha   90.00
_cell.angle_beta   90.00
_cell.angle_gamma   90.00
#
_symmetry.space_group_name_H-M   'P 1'
#
loop_
_entity.id
_entity.type
_entity.pdbx_description
1 polymer ?
#
loop_
_entity_poly.entity_id
_entity_poly.type
_entity_poly.pdbx_seq_one_letter_code
_entity_poly.pdbx_strand_id
1 'polypeptide(L)'
;MTPPATTNRHTLIIQTSFKSPTAVGTSCGTSDTSGAPFKLVLKVPLPTSPVIVGYDPGETAAIVALDFQGQLLLLRTFKGGNPKAVELLRSHQIRPVIMASDKARQASVAKLATSFKARPYFPDRDLSIPEKTRLTSGLRFGNDHERDALAAALQAFRVHQSLINRVVSALLNREVANVRKAVEALDNPPHQPKTPSKPPSRSAPGQEARIKALELKVALLKNRLEARQTQVAELKTKLARADRRFPVPGKTLSGQAKAEREARLRLEVALADAHSRVLGIEAEMQKLKQAVKRGDRDRQEDIRQQIFRMIADYKQRFRK
;
A
#
# COMPACT_ATOMS: atom_id res chain seq x y z
N MET A 1 -28.20 -6.27 -13.60
CA MET A 1 -27.99 -5.49 -12.36
C MET A 1 -26.81 -6.10 -11.64
N THR A 2 -25.64 -5.46 -11.68
CA THR A 2 -24.37 -5.94 -11.12
C THR A 2 -24.01 -5.13 -9.87
N PRO A 3 -23.49 -5.74 -8.80
CA PRO A 3 -23.18 -5.04 -7.56
C PRO A 3 -21.87 -4.24 -7.66
N PRO A 4 -21.69 -3.17 -6.84
CA PRO A 4 -20.46 -2.39 -6.85
C PRO A 4 -19.34 -3.13 -6.11
N ALA A 5 -18.19 -3.19 -6.75
CA ALA A 5 -17.00 -3.88 -6.26
C ALA A 5 -16.34 -3.12 -5.10
N THR A 6 -16.44 -3.68 -3.89
CA THR A 6 -15.78 -3.23 -2.67
C THR A 6 -14.26 -3.34 -2.82
N THR A 7 -13.56 -2.20 -2.80
CA THR A 7 -12.09 -2.15 -2.86
C THR A 7 -11.55 -2.28 -1.44
N ASN A 8 -11.16 -3.50 -1.05
CA ASN A 8 -10.40 -3.74 0.18
C ASN A 8 -8.97 -3.26 0.01
N ARG A 9 -8.61 -2.16 0.69
CA ARG A 9 -7.22 -1.72 0.84
C ARG A 9 -6.52 -2.61 1.87
N HIS A 10 -5.87 -3.67 1.41
CA HIS A 10 -5.00 -4.48 2.26
C HIS A 10 -3.57 -3.91 2.26
N THR A 11 -3.08 -3.54 3.44
CA THR A 11 -1.66 -3.20 3.67
C THR A 11 -0.86 -4.49 3.70
N LEU A 12 0.16 -4.60 2.86
CA LEU A 12 1.02 -5.79 2.80
C LEU A 12 2.48 -5.33 2.85
N ILE A 13 3.11 -5.53 4.01
CA ILE A 13 4.50 -5.17 4.25
C ILE A 13 5.37 -6.28 3.67
N ILE A 14 6.02 -6.02 2.53
CA ILE A 14 7.05 -6.90 1.99
C ILE A 14 8.30 -6.72 2.86
N GLN A 15 8.58 -7.67 3.74
CA GLN A 15 9.85 -7.72 4.47
C GLN A 15 10.95 -8.17 3.52
N THR A 16 11.84 -7.25 3.15
CA THR A 16 13.13 -7.59 2.55
C THR A 16 14.21 -7.57 3.64
N SER A 17 14.77 -8.75 3.92
CA SER A 17 15.88 -8.92 4.85
C SER A 17 17.15 -8.29 4.25
N PHE A 18 17.75 -7.32 4.94
CA PHE A 18 19.07 -6.79 4.58
C PHE A 18 20.00 -6.82 5.80
N LYS A 19 21.14 -7.49 5.64
CA LYS A 19 22.31 -7.40 6.54
C LYS A 19 22.93 -6.01 6.35
N SER A 20 23.05 -5.24 7.42
CA SER A 20 23.83 -4.00 7.45
C SER A 20 25.33 -4.29 7.54
N PRO A 21 26.22 -3.44 7.00
CA PRO A 21 27.64 -3.55 7.21
C PRO A 21 28.01 -3.04 8.61
N THR A 22 28.96 -3.72 9.23
CA THR A 22 29.61 -3.43 10.50
C THR A 22 30.37 -2.09 10.45
N ALA A 23 30.14 -1.24 11.45
CA ALA A 23 30.96 -0.07 11.75
C ALA A 23 31.56 -0.21 13.16
N VAL A 24 32.85 0.14 13.28
CA VAL A 24 33.76 -0.03 14.42
C VAL A 24 33.74 1.20 15.34
N GLY A 25 33.81 0.97 16.67
CA GLY A 25 34.27 1.89 17.75
C GLY A 25 33.38 3.12 18.06
N THR A 26 33.22 3.63 19.29
CA THR A 26 33.98 3.54 20.55
C THR A 26 33.06 3.92 21.73
N SER A 27 33.43 3.50 22.95
CA SER A 27 32.78 3.61 24.27
C SER A 27 32.45 5.02 24.80
N CYS A 28 31.41 5.15 25.63
CA CYS A 28 31.44 5.55 27.07
C CYS A 28 30.10 6.14 27.55
N GLY A 29 29.65 5.76 28.76
CA GLY A 29 28.82 6.61 29.62
C GLY A 29 27.34 6.22 29.78
N THR A 30 27.06 5.57 30.92
CA THR A 30 25.74 5.16 31.43
C THR A 30 24.90 6.32 31.97
N SER A 31 23.61 6.33 31.66
CA SER A 31 22.54 6.61 32.64
C SER A 31 21.19 6.20 32.07
N ASP A 32 20.54 5.26 32.75
CA ASP A 32 19.19 4.78 32.50
C ASP A 32 18.18 5.92 32.48
N THR A 33 17.47 6.05 31.37
CA THR A 33 16.05 6.41 31.39
C THR A 33 15.33 5.53 30.38
N SER A 34 14.44 4.69 30.90
CA SER A 34 13.53 3.83 30.16
C SER A 34 12.55 4.69 29.34
N GLY A 35 12.98 5.08 28.15
CA GLY A 35 12.13 5.61 27.10
C GLY A 35 12.39 4.79 25.86
N ALA A 36 11.60 3.74 25.62
CA ALA A 36 11.63 3.07 24.33
C ALA A 36 11.56 4.14 23.23
N PRO A 37 12.48 4.19 22.27
CA PRO A 37 12.45 5.23 21.26
C PRO A 37 11.15 5.06 20.50
N PHE A 38 10.22 6.00 20.69
CA PHE A 38 9.09 6.19 19.80
C PHE A 38 9.69 6.41 18.42
N LYS A 39 9.79 5.34 17.64
CA LYS A 39 10.23 5.38 16.26
C LYS A 39 9.10 6.05 15.49
N LEU A 40 9.10 7.38 15.51
CA LEU A 40 8.21 8.21 14.71
C LEU A 40 8.62 8.00 13.26
N VAL A 41 8.05 6.97 12.62
CA VAL A 41 8.12 6.81 11.18
C VAL A 41 7.21 7.87 10.59
N LEU A 42 7.74 9.08 10.42
CA LEU A 42 7.12 10.13 9.61
C LEU A 42 7.04 9.63 8.18
N LYS A 43 5.97 8.89 7.87
CA LYS A 43 5.52 8.63 6.51
C LYS A 43 4.93 9.94 6.01
N VAL A 44 5.80 10.84 5.53
CA VAL A 44 5.37 12.02 4.78
C VAL A 44 4.61 11.48 3.56
N PRO A 45 3.27 11.64 3.49
CA PRO A 45 2.54 11.22 2.31
C PRO A 45 2.92 12.24 1.25
N LEU A 46 3.79 11.85 0.32
CA LEU A 46 4.07 12.69 -0.84
C LEU A 46 2.74 12.94 -1.56
N PRO A 47 2.46 14.19 -1.99
CA PRO A 47 1.12 14.64 -2.39
C PRO A 47 0.49 13.88 -3.57
N THR A 48 1.24 13.02 -4.25
CA THR A 48 0.74 11.84 -4.97
C THR A 48 1.92 10.88 -5.05
N SER A 49 2.00 9.87 -4.18
CA SER A 49 3.14 8.95 -4.19
C SER A 49 3.35 8.40 -5.60
N PRO A 50 4.56 8.50 -6.17
CA PRO A 50 4.84 7.94 -7.48
C PRO A 50 4.62 6.42 -7.46
N VAL A 51 3.99 5.90 -8.51
CA VAL A 51 3.47 4.52 -8.56
C VAL A 51 4.12 3.75 -9.71
N ILE A 52 4.44 2.49 -9.48
CA ILE A 52 4.76 1.51 -10.51
C ILE A 52 3.50 0.72 -10.82
N VAL A 53 3.12 0.65 -12.09
CA VAL A 53 1.95 -0.10 -12.52
C VAL A 53 2.37 -1.27 -13.39
N GLY A 54 1.96 -2.48 -13.03
CA GLY A 54 2.05 -3.66 -13.89
C GLY A 54 0.73 -3.84 -14.64
N TYR A 55 0.81 -4.16 -15.93
CA TYR A 55 -0.36 -4.31 -16.78
C TYR A 55 -0.21 -5.52 -17.70
N ASP A 56 -1.15 -6.47 -17.59
CA ASP A 56 -1.28 -7.60 -18.50
C ASP A 56 -2.50 -7.39 -19.41
N PRO A 57 -2.32 -6.97 -20.67
CA PRO A 57 -3.41 -6.75 -21.62
C PRO A 57 -3.90 -8.06 -22.27
N GLY A 58 -5.23 -8.18 -22.38
CA GLY A 58 -5.92 -9.26 -23.09
C GLY A 58 -7.41 -8.96 -23.20
N GLU A 59 -8.22 -9.95 -23.56
CA GLU A 59 -9.68 -9.84 -23.46
C GLU A 59 -10.10 -9.60 -22.00
N THR A 60 -9.47 -10.36 -21.10
CA THR A 60 -9.42 -10.08 -19.67
C THR A 60 -8.04 -9.52 -19.36
N ALA A 61 -7.98 -8.22 -19.08
CA ALA A 61 -6.76 -7.56 -18.69
C ALA A 61 -6.64 -7.50 -17.16
N ALA A 62 -5.41 -7.44 -16.65
CA ALA A 62 -5.15 -7.21 -15.23
C ALA A 62 -4.28 -5.98 -15.03
N ILE A 63 -4.52 -5.26 -13.94
CA ILE A 63 -3.70 -4.12 -13.54
C ILE A 63 -3.35 -4.19 -12.07
N VAL A 64 -2.09 -3.88 -11.78
CA VAL A 64 -1.53 -3.84 -10.44
C VAL A 64 -0.81 -2.52 -10.25
N ALA A 65 -0.98 -1.88 -9.10
CA ALA A 65 -0.29 -0.64 -8.74
C ALA A 65 0.45 -0.81 -7.43
N LEU A 66 1.75 -0.47 -7.44
CA LEU A 66 2.64 -0.51 -6.28
C LEU A 66 3.19 0.90 -6.00
N ASP A 67 3.23 1.31 -4.73
CA ASP A 67 3.99 2.49 -4.34
C ASP A 67 5.50 2.20 -4.33
N PHE A 68 6.31 3.25 -4.11
CA PHE A 68 7.76 3.14 -4.03
C PHE A 68 8.27 2.45 -2.75
N GLN A 69 7.37 2.06 -1.85
CA GLN A 69 7.62 1.24 -0.67
C GLN A 69 7.20 -0.23 -0.90
N GLY A 70 6.75 -0.57 -2.11
CA GLY A 70 6.31 -1.91 -2.49
C GLY A 70 4.93 -2.28 -1.93
N GLN A 71 4.14 -1.32 -1.43
CA GLN A 71 2.77 -1.57 -0.99
C GLN A 71 1.82 -1.67 -2.17
N LEU A 72 0.91 -2.64 -2.09
CA LEU A 72 -0.13 -2.85 -3.08
C LEU A 72 -1.25 -1.81 -2.93
N LEU A 73 -1.39 -0.93 -3.94
CA LEU A 73 -2.43 0.10 -3.98
C LEU A 73 -3.69 -0.35 -4.73
N LEU A 74 -3.51 -1.17 -5.77
CA LEU A 74 -4.58 -1.69 -6.61
C LEU A 74 -4.15 -3.04 -7.19
N LEU A 75 -5.08 -4.00 -7.25
CA LEU A 75 -4.95 -5.26 -7.95
C LEU A 75 -6.34 -5.68 -8.43
N ARG A 76 -6.53 -5.80 -9.75
CA ARG A 76 -7.85 -6.10 -10.32
C ARG A 76 -7.77 -6.57 -11.77
N THR A 77 -8.65 -7.49 -12.16
CA THR A 77 -8.98 -7.79 -13.56
C THR A 77 -10.18 -7.00 -14.11
N PHE A 78 -10.19 -6.77 -15.41
CA PHE A 78 -11.26 -6.07 -16.13
C PHE A 78 -11.24 -6.39 -17.62
N LYS A 79 -12.38 -6.16 -18.29
CA LYS A 79 -12.47 -6.19 -19.76
C LYS A 79 -12.41 -4.77 -20.34
N GLY A 80 -12.01 -4.65 -21.61
CA GLY A 80 -11.98 -3.37 -22.33
C GLY A 80 -10.60 -2.73 -22.49
N GLY A 81 -9.52 -3.48 -22.22
CA GLY A 81 -8.14 -3.13 -22.58
C GLY A 81 -7.69 -1.74 -22.14
N ASN A 82 -6.89 -1.06 -22.98
CA ASN A 82 -6.26 0.22 -22.62
C ASN A 82 -7.25 1.33 -22.23
N PRO A 83 -8.37 1.56 -22.95
CA PRO A 83 -9.34 2.59 -22.56
C PRO A 83 -9.84 2.39 -21.12
N LYS A 84 -10.18 1.15 -20.75
CA LYS A 84 -10.64 0.84 -19.40
C LYS A 84 -9.52 0.94 -18.37
N ALA A 85 -8.29 0.56 -18.74
CA ALA A 85 -7.12 0.73 -17.89
C ALA A 85 -6.88 2.21 -17.53
N VAL A 86 -7.00 3.11 -18.51
CA VAL A 86 -6.88 4.57 -18.30
C VAL A 86 -7.95 5.08 -17.34
N GLU A 87 -9.21 4.68 -17.55
CA GLU A 87 -10.33 5.04 -16.68
C GLU A 87 -10.12 4.55 -15.24
N LEU A 88 -9.69 3.30 -15.06
CA LEU A 88 -9.43 2.71 -13.75
C LEU A 88 -8.33 3.44 -12.99
N LEU A 89 -7.20 3.70 -13.65
CA LEU A 89 -6.10 4.42 -13.01
C LEU A 89 -6.48 5.85 -12.63
N ARG A 90 -7.21 6.56 -13.51
CA ARG A 90 -7.67 7.92 -13.23
C ARG A 90 -8.69 7.98 -12.10
N SER A 91 -9.66 7.07 -12.08
CA SER A 91 -10.69 7.01 -11.03
C SER A 91 -10.09 6.74 -9.65
N HIS A 92 -9.03 5.92 -9.58
CA HIS A 92 -8.27 5.65 -8.35
C HIS A 92 -7.21 6.73 -8.05
N GLN A 93 -7.13 7.80 -8.83
CA GLN A 93 -6.12 8.87 -8.71
C GLN A 93 -4.67 8.36 -8.75
N ILE A 94 -4.43 7.26 -9.46
CA ILE A 94 -3.11 6.68 -9.62
C ILE A 94 -2.39 7.41 -10.76
N ARG A 95 -1.17 7.89 -10.46
CA ARG A 95 -0.25 8.51 -11.44
C ARG A 95 0.97 7.61 -11.62
N PRO A 96 0.97 6.74 -12.64
CA PRO A 96 2.08 5.84 -12.92
C PRO A 96 3.31 6.64 -13.35
N VAL A 97 4.46 6.33 -12.76
CA VAL A 97 5.77 6.79 -13.24
C VAL A 97 6.42 5.72 -14.11
N ILE A 98 6.18 4.44 -13.78
CA ILE A 98 6.62 3.29 -14.55
C ILE A 98 5.41 2.43 -14.90
N MET A 99 5.35 1.99 -16.16
CA MET A 99 4.36 1.05 -16.68
C MET A 99 5.06 -0.23 -17.14
N ALA A 100 4.82 -1.33 -16.46
CA ALA A 100 5.56 -2.57 -16.60
C ALA A 100 4.74 -3.67 -17.27
N SER A 101 5.44 -4.48 -18.07
CA SER A 101 4.97 -5.75 -18.64
C SER A 101 5.87 -6.89 -18.19
N ASP A 102 5.35 -8.10 -18.16
CA ASP A 102 6.09 -9.35 -17.97
C ASP A 102 6.72 -9.87 -19.28
N LYS A 103 6.37 -9.29 -20.43
CA LYS A 103 6.89 -9.65 -21.76
C LYS A 103 7.94 -8.67 -22.24
N ALA A 104 8.89 -9.14 -23.05
CA ALA A 104 10.01 -8.34 -23.55
C ALA A 104 9.58 -7.16 -24.42
N ARG A 105 8.42 -7.26 -25.09
CA ARG A 105 7.83 -6.16 -25.83
C ARG A 105 6.33 -6.30 -25.90
N GLN A 106 5.60 -5.24 -25.53
CA GLN A 106 4.14 -5.22 -25.61
C GLN A 106 3.63 -3.83 -25.98
N ALA A 107 3.18 -3.67 -27.23
CA ALA A 107 2.76 -2.38 -27.77
C ALA A 107 1.62 -1.73 -26.98
N SER A 108 0.68 -2.53 -26.45
CA SER A 108 -0.43 -2.05 -25.62
C SER A 108 0.07 -1.38 -24.33
N VAL A 109 1.08 -1.95 -23.67
CA VAL A 109 1.70 -1.36 -22.47
C VAL A 109 2.43 -0.08 -22.82
N ALA A 110 3.16 -0.03 -23.94
CA ALA A 110 3.82 1.19 -24.40
C ALA A 110 2.82 2.33 -24.67
N LYS A 111 1.70 2.06 -25.36
CA LYS A 111 0.63 3.03 -25.59
C LYS A 111 -0.01 3.53 -24.29
N LEU A 112 -0.21 2.63 -23.33
CA LEU A 112 -0.74 2.98 -22.02
C LEU A 112 0.26 3.88 -21.26
N ALA A 113 1.55 3.55 -21.29
CA ALA A 113 2.62 4.36 -20.69
C ALA A 113 2.64 5.79 -21.23
N THR A 114 2.59 5.96 -22.56
CA THR A 114 2.52 7.26 -23.22
C THR A 114 1.32 8.09 -22.74
N SER A 115 0.16 7.46 -22.53
CA SER A 115 -1.07 8.13 -22.07
C SER A 115 -0.94 8.76 -20.68
N PHE A 116 0.00 8.27 -19.86
CA PHE A 116 0.28 8.80 -18.52
C PHE A 116 1.62 9.55 -18.43
N LYS A 117 2.34 9.71 -19.55
CA LYS A 117 3.74 10.19 -19.59
C LYS A 117 4.65 9.35 -18.65
N ALA A 118 4.33 8.07 -18.53
CA ALA A 118 5.09 7.12 -17.73
C ALA A 118 6.17 6.46 -18.58
N ARG A 119 7.25 6.01 -17.95
CA ARG A 119 8.30 5.22 -18.61
C ARG A 119 7.82 3.77 -18.75
N PRO A 120 7.77 3.19 -19.97
CA PRO A 120 7.52 1.77 -20.10
C PRO A 120 8.73 0.96 -19.61
N TYR A 121 8.47 -0.15 -18.94
CA TYR A 121 9.46 -1.15 -18.55
C TYR A 121 9.10 -2.49 -19.18
N PHE A 122 10.10 -3.09 -19.82
CA PHE A 122 10.04 -4.43 -20.37
C PHE A 122 11.30 -5.19 -19.93
N PRO A 123 11.20 -6.46 -19.51
CA PRO A 123 12.36 -7.31 -19.26
C PRO A 123 13.10 -7.64 -20.56
N ASP A 124 14.35 -8.11 -20.48
CA ASP A 124 15.15 -8.47 -21.67
C ASP A 124 14.58 -9.67 -22.43
N ARG A 125 13.84 -10.53 -21.72
CA ARG A 125 13.09 -11.68 -22.27
C ARG A 125 11.75 -11.81 -21.54
N ASP A 126 10.82 -12.55 -22.13
CA ASP A 126 9.58 -12.90 -21.46
C ASP A 126 9.85 -13.65 -20.14
N LEU A 127 9.17 -13.23 -19.07
CA LEU A 127 9.24 -13.92 -17.80
C LEU A 127 8.57 -15.29 -17.90
N SER A 128 9.27 -16.33 -17.48
CA SER A 128 8.72 -17.68 -17.39
C SER A 128 7.71 -17.80 -16.23
N ILE A 129 6.79 -18.77 -16.31
CA ILE A 129 5.81 -19.03 -15.23
C ILE A 129 6.50 -19.26 -13.86
N PRO A 130 7.61 -20.02 -13.75
CA PRO A 130 8.33 -20.17 -12.49
C PRO A 130 8.89 -18.86 -11.96
N GLU A 131 9.41 -17.99 -12.83
CA GLU A 131 9.91 -16.66 -12.42
C GLU A 131 8.79 -15.79 -11.88
N LYS A 132 7.63 -15.75 -12.56
CA LYS A 132 6.44 -15.04 -12.10
C LYS A 132 5.97 -15.56 -10.75
N THR A 133 5.87 -16.88 -10.60
CA THR A 133 5.46 -17.54 -9.35
C THR A 133 6.42 -17.24 -8.19
N ARG A 134 7.73 -17.21 -8.46
CA ARG A 134 8.74 -16.82 -7.46
C ARG A 134 8.63 -15.35 -7.06
N LEU A 135 8.35 -14.47 -8.02
CA LEU A 135 8.17 -13.03 -7.76
C LEU A 135 6.92 -12.77 -6.91
N THR A 136 5.82 -13.49 -7.17
CA THR A 136 4.55 -13.31 -6.48
C THR A 136 4.36 -14.22 -5.26
N SER A 137 5.39 -15.00 -4.89
CA SER A 137 5.34 -15.93 -3.77
C SER A 137 4.98 -15.20 -2.47
N GLY A 138 4.01 -15.75 -1.72
CA GLY A 138 3.51 -15.15 -0.47
C GLY A 138 2.52 -14.00 -0.67
N LEU A 139 2.19 -13.63 -1.91
CA LEU A 139 1.19 -12.61 -2.22
C LEU A 139 -0.12 -13.26 -2.70
N ARG A 140 -1.26 -12.63 -2.38
CA ARG A 140 -2.58 -13.11 -2.80
C ARG A 140 -2.98 -12.45 -4.12
N PHE A 141 -3.42 -13.27 -5.06
CA PHE A 141 -3.99 -12.89 -6.35
C PHE A 141 -5.07 -13.92 -6.73
N GLY A 142 -6.04 -13.55 -7.55
CA GLY A 142 -7.21 -14.36 -7.88
C GLY A 142 -7.09 -15.18 -9.16
N ASN A 143 -6.19 -14.83 -10.08
CA ASN A 143 -6.02 -15.53 -11.36
C ASN A 143 -4.62 -15.30 -11.97
N ASP A 144 -4.32 -16.03 -13.05
CA ASP A 144 -3.04 -15.95 -13.75
C ASP A 144 -2.75 -14.56 -14.33
N HIS A 145 -3.77 -13.82 -14.79
CA HIS A 145 -3.57 -12.44 -15.28
C HIS A 145 -3.12 -11.50 -14.16
N GLU A 146 -3.73 -11.60 -12.98
CA GLU A 146 -3.30 -10.83 -11.80
C GLU A 146 -1.90 -11.21 -11.34
N ARG A 147 -1.54 -12.51 -11.41
CA ARG A 147 -0.17 -12.96 -11.16
C ARG A 147 0.80 -12.31 -12.12
N ASP A 148 0.49 -12.31 -13.41
CA ASP A 148 1.38 -11.83 -14.46
C ASP A 148 1.56 -10.31 -14.37
N ALA A 149 0.48 -9.55 -14.16
CA ALA A 149 0.55 -8.12 -13.88
C ALA A 149 1.30 -7.78 -12.58
N LEU A 150 1.12 -8.58 -11.52
CA LEU A 150 1.83 -8.41 -10.25
C LEU A 150 3.33 -8.71 -10.40
N ALA A 151 3.68 -9.79 -11.11
CA ALA A 151 5.05 -10.14 -11.41
C ALA A 151 5.75 -9.03 -12.21
N ALA A 152 5.08 -8.46 -13.21
CA ALA A 152 5.58 -7.31 -13.97
C ALA A 152 5.89 -6.11 -13.07
N ALA A 153 4.96 -5.74 -12.19
CA ALA A 153 5.14 -4.62 -11.26
C ALA A 153 6.30 -4.86 -10.28
N LEU A 154 6.40 -6.07 -9.71
CA LEU A 154 7.45 -6.42 -8.75
C LEU A 154 8.83 -6.52 -9.40
N GLN A 155 8.90 -7.05 -10.62
CA GLN A 155 10.15 -7.10 -11.37
C GLN A 155 10.64 -5.68 -11.67
N ALA A 156 9.75 -4.80 -12.13
CA ALA A 156 10.07 -3.39 -12.36
C ALA A 156 10.53 -2.70 -11.07
N PHE A 157 9.84 -2.95 -9.95
CA PHE A 157 10.22 -2.44 -8.64
C PHE A 157 11.63 -2.87 -8.23
N ARG A 158 11.95 -4.17 -8.36
CA ARG A 158 13.28 -4.71 -8.02
C ARG A 158 14.40 -4.06 -8.84
N VAL A 159 14.21 -3.94 -10.16
CA VAL A 159 15.22 -3.35 -11.05
C VAL A 159 15.44 -1.86 -10.74
N HIS A 160 14.38 -1.11 -10.43
CA HIS A 160 14.47 0.32 -10.19
C HIS A 160 14.67 0.68 -8.72
N GLN A 161 14.78 -0.30 -7.81
CA GLN A 161 14.82 -0.06 -6.36
C GLN A 161 15.96 0.87 -5.95
N SER A 162 17.16 0.69 -6.52
CA SER A 162 18.33 1.53 -6.22
C SER A 162 18.12 2.99 -6.65
N LEU A 163 17.55 3.20 -7.84
CA LEU A 163 17.23 4.53 -8.37
C LEU A 163 16.12 5.18 -7.54
N ILE A 164 15.06 4.43 -7.24
CA ILE A 164 13.94 4.88 -6.41
C ILE A 164 14.45 5.33 -5.04
N ASN A 165 15.25 4.50 -4.36
CA ASN A 165 15.81 4.83 -3.05
C ASN A 165 16.68 6.08 -3.09
N ARG A 166 17.51 6.24 -4.14
CA ARG A 166 18.35 7.43 -4.32
C ARG A 166 17.50 8.69 -4.50
N VAL A 167 16.49 8.64 -5.35
CA VAL A 167 15.59 9.78 -5.61
C VAL A 167 14.77 10.13 -4.36
N VAL A 168 14.19 9.14 -3.69
CA VAL A 168 13.42 9.33 -2.46
C VAL A 168 14.30 9.94 -1.38
N SER A 169 15.51 9.43 -1.17
CA SER A 169 16.44 9.98 -0.17
C SER A 169 16.82 11.42 -0.48
N ALA A 170 17.10 11.75 -1.76
CA ALA A 170 17.42 13.11 -2.17
C ALA A 170 16.25 14.08 -1.96
N LEU A 171 15.02 13.65 -2.25
CA LEU A 171 13.81 14.45 -2.01
C LEU A 171 13.57 14.67 -0.52
N LEU A 172 13.68 13.62 0.30
CA LEU A 172 13.54 13.72 1.75
C LEU A 172 14.59 14.67 2.34
N ASN A 173 15.85 14.56 1.91
CA ASN A 173 16.91 15.47 2.38
C ASN A 173 16.61 16.93 2.02
N ARG A 174 16.06 17.18 0.83
CA ARG A 174 15.66 18.53 0.41
C ARG A 174 14.48 19.05 1.24
N GLU A 175 13.47 18.21 1.50
CA GLU A 175 12.34 18.59 2.35
C GLU A 175 12.78 18.86 3.79
N VAL A 176 13.63 18.01 4.36
CA VAL A 176 14.21 18.23 5.69
C VAL A 176 15.00 19.53 5.74
N ALA A 177 15.80 19.84 4.71
CA ALA A 177 16.52 21.11 4.63
C ALA A 177 15.57 22.31 4.54
N ASN A 178 14.46 22.20 3.81
CA ASN A 178 13.44 23.25 3.73
C ASN A 178 12.73 23.46 5.07
N VAL A 179 12.34 22.37 5.75
CA VAL A 179 11.72 22.42 7.08
C VAL A 179 12.69 23.02 8.08
N ARG A 180 13.96 22.60 8.08
CA ARG A 180 15.00 23.17 8.95
C ARG A 180 15.14 24.67 8.74
N LYS A 181 15.21 25.14 7.49
CA LYS A 181 15.22 26.58 7.17
C LYS A 181 13.97 27.32 7.66
N ALA A 182 12.80 26.68 7.55
CA ALA A 182 11.55 27.27 8.04
C ALA A 182 11.52 27.36 9.58
N VAL A 183 12.04 26.35 10.29
CA VAL A 183 12.17 26.36 11.75
C VAL A 183 13.20 27.39 12.21
N GLU A 184 14.37 27.45 11.58
CA GLU A 184 15.38 28.48 11.86
C GLU A 184 14.83 29.90 11.67
N ALA A 185 13.93 30.11 10.70
CA ALA A 185 13.25 31.39 10.47
C ALA A 185 12.13 31.70 11.49
N LEU A 186 11.62 30.70 12.22
CA LEU A 186 10.68 30.89 13.32
C LEU A 186 11.41 31.19 14.64
N ASP A 187 12.53 30.51 14.89
CA ASP A 187 13.37 30.73 16.07
C ASP A 187 14.15 32.04 16.00
N ASN A 188 14.54 32.46 14.78
CA ASN A 188 15.13 33.76 14.50
C ASN A 188 14.31 34.46 13.39
N PRO A 189 13.22 35.17 13.74
CA PRO A 189 12.50 35.97 12.75
C PRO A 189 13.50 36.94 12.10
N PRO A 190 13.51 37.09 10.77
CA PRO A 190 14.46 37.97 10.11
C PRO A 190 14.33 39.38 10.69
N HIS A 191 15.36 39.82 11.41
CA HIS A 191 15.55 41.23 11.71
C HIS A 191 15.77 41.92 10.36
N GLN A 192 14.73 42.59 9.87
CA GLN A 192 14.92 43.57 8.82
C GLN A 192 15.96 44.56 9.35
N PRO A 193 17.12 44.74 8.67
CA PRO A 193 17.95 45.87 8.97
C PRO A 193 17.10 47.12 8.74
N LYS A 194 16.83 47.87 9.82
CA LYS A 194 16.32 49.22 9.73
C LYS A 194 17.40 50.05 9.05
N THR A 195 17.38 50.10 7.72
CA THR A 195 18.06 51.17 7.01
C THR A 195 17.38 52.48 7.44
N PRO A 196 18.15 53.51 7.85
CA PRO A 196 17.57 54.81 8.16
C PRO A 196 17.18 55.48 6.85
N SER A 197 15.99 55.17 6.33
CA SER A 197 15.38 55.94 5.26
C SER A 197 14.70 57.16 5.86
N LYS A 198 15.20 58.34 5.46
CA LYS A 198 14.60 59.66 5.64
C LYS A 198 13.07 59.58 5.48
N PRO A 199 12.26 60.19 6.36
CA PRO A 199 10.81 60.14 6.22
C PRO A 199 10.39 60.91 4.95
N PRO A 200 9.67 60.30 4.00
CA PRO A 200 9.00 61.06 2.96
C PRO A 200 7.76 61.70 3.59
N SER A 201 7.59 62.99 3.32
CA SER A 201 6.47 63.81 3.78
C SER A 201 5.13 63.14 3.43
N ARG A 202 4.26 63.06 4.43
CA ARG A 202 2.87 62.61 4.30
C ARG A 202 2.08 63.57 3.40
N SER A 203 1.35 63.01 2.44
CA SER A 203 0.08 63.56 1.98
C SER A 203 -1.04 62.57 2.34
N ALA A 204 -2.06 63.07 3.04
CA ALA A 204 -3.22 62.34 3.55
C ALA A 204 -4.08 61.55 2.52
N PRO A 205 -4.13 61.86 1.19
CA PRO A 205 -5.07 61.19 0.27
C PRO A 205 -4.81 59.69 0.02
N GLY A 206 -3.58 59.21 0.25
CA GLY A 206 -3.19 57.83 -0.08
C GLY A 206 -3.57 56.79 0.98
N GLN A 207 -3.74 57.20 2.25
CA GLN A 207 -4.08 56.28 3.34
C GLN A 207 -5.59 56.02 3.41
N GLU A 208 -6.41 57.05 3.21
CA GLU A 208 -7.87 56.92 3.12
C GLU A 208 -8.30 56.04 1.94
N ALA A 209 -7.69 56.21 0.76
CA ALA A 209 -7.99 55.36 -0.39
C ALA A 209 -7.67 53.88 -0.12
N ARG A 210 -6.62 53.61 0.67
CA ARG A 210 -6.18 52.26 1.04
C ARG A 210 -7.09 51.63 2.11
N ILE A 211 -7.55 52.43 3.08
CA ILE A 211 -8.54 52.02 4.08
C ILE A 211 -9.86 51.66 3.38
N LYS A 212 -10.36 52.52 2.49
CA LYS A 212 -11.59 52.29 1.73
C LYS A 212 -11.51 51.04 0.84
N ALA A 213 -10.35 50.79 0.21
CA ALA A 213 -10.13 49.58 -0.58
C ALA A 213 -10.12 48.30 0.29
N LEU A 214 -9.60 48.38 1.51
CA LEU A 214 -9.60 47.26 2.47
C LEU A 214 -11.01 46.99 3.01
N GLU A 215 -11.79 48.02 3.31
CA GLU A 215 -13.19 47.90 3.75
C GLU A 215 -14.05 47.19 2.70
N LEU A 216 -13.92 47.59 1.43
CA LEU A 216 -14.60 46.93 0.31
C LEU A 216 -14.19 45.46 0.18
N LYS A 217 -12.91 45.15 0.40
CA LYS A 217 -12.41 43.77 0.36
C LYS A 217 -12.96 42.93 1.51
N VAL A 218 -13.04 43.49 2.71
CA VAL A 218 -13.64 42.82 3.88
C VAL A 218 -15.12 42.57 3.63
N ALA A 219 -15.87 43.54 3.09
CA ALA A 219 -17.27 43.37 2.74
C ALA A 219 -17.48 42.25 1.69
N LEU A 220 -16.65 42.22 0.64
CA LEU A 220 -16.71 41.16 -0.37
C LEU A 220 -16.41 39.78 0.21
N LEU A 221 -15.41 39.68 1.08
CA LEU A 221 -15.04 38.41 1.72
C LEU A 221 -16.13 37.91 2.67
N LYS A 222 -16.80 38.80 3.39
CA LYS A 222 -17.97 38.47 4.23
C LYS A 222 -19.10 37.89 3.38
N ASN A 223 -19.47 38.56 2.28
CA ASN A 223 -20.50 38.06 1.37
C ASN A 223 -20.14 36.69 0.77
N ARG A 224 -18.87 36.45 0.42
CA ARG A 224 -18.40 35.14 -0.04
C ARG A 224 -18.46 34.06 1.04
N LEU A 225 -18.20 34.42 2.29
CA LEU A 225 -18.29 33.50 3.42
C LEU A 225 -19.74 33.08 3.64
N GLU A 226 -20.67 34.03 3.64
CA GLU A 226 -22.10 33.77 3.77
C GLU A 226 -22.62 32.89 2.63
N ALA A 227 -22.26 33.20 1.37
CA ALA A 227 -22.64 32.38 0.21
C ALA A 227 -22.08 30.94 0.28
N ARG A 228 -20.87 30.75 0.82
CA ARG A 228 -20.32 29.41 1.03
C ARG A 228 -21.01 28.68 2.19
N GLN A 229 -21.38 29.39 3.25
CA GLN A 229 -22.10 28.81 4.38
C GLN A 229 -23.49 28.34 3.98
N THR A 230 -24.21 29.10 3.15
CA THR A 230 -25.51 28.69 2.60
C THR A 230 -25.38 27.47 1.69
N GLN A 231 -24.35 27.41 0.83
CA GLN A 231 -24.06 26.22 0.03
C GLN A 231 -23.78 24.98 0.89
N VAL A 232 -23.00 25.12 1.97
CA VAL A 232 -22.73 24.00 2.90
C VAL A 232 -24.02 23.54 3.57
N ALA A 233 -24.88 24.47 4.00
CA ALA A 233 -26.19 24.13 4.57
C ALA A 233 -27.06 23.38 3.56
N GLU A 234 -27.14 23.86 2.32
CA GLU A 234 -27.90 23.22 1.25
C GLU A 234 -27.37 21.81 0.95
N LEU A 235 -26.04 21.65 0.82
CA LEU A 235 -25.42 20.35 0.60
C LEU A 235 -25.67 19.38 1.77
N LYS A 236 -25.63 19.86 3.03
CA LYS A 236 -25.98 19.06 4.21
C LYS A 236 -27.45 18.62 4.17
N THR A 237 -28.37 19.48 3.75
CA THR A 237 -29.79 19.10 3.60
C THR A 237 -30.00 18.10 2.46
N LYS A 238 -29.29 18.25 1.34
CA LYS A 238 -29.31 17.29 0.23
C LYS A 238 -28.75 15.94 0.66
N LEU A 239 -27.66 15.92 1.43
CA LEU A 239 -27.08 14.72 2.01
C LEU A 239 -28.05 14.04 2.97
N ALA A 240 -28.66 14.79 3.89
CA ALA A 240 -29.66 14.25 4.82
C ALA A 240 -30.91 13.70 4.11
N ARG A 241 -31.34 14.32 3.00
CA ARG A 241 -32.42 13.80 2.15
C ARG A 241 -32.00 12.54 1.41
N ALA A 242 -30.77 12.47 0.91
CA ALA A 242 -30.22 11.28 0.26
C ALA A 242 -30.08 10.11 1.24
N ASP A 243 -29.61 10.37 2.47
CA ASP A 243 -29.51 9.38 3.56
C ASP A 243 -30.89 8.85 3.97
N ARG A 244 -31.94 9.68 3.95
CA ARG A 244 -33.32 9.23 4.17
C ARG A 244 -33.89 8.42 3.01
N ARG A 245 -33.44 8.69 1.78
CA ARG A 245 -33.87 7.99 0.56
C ARG A 245 -33.20 6.62 0.40
N PHE A 246 -32.04 6.44 1.03
CA PHE A 246 -31.28 5.19 1.08
C PHE A 246 -30.73 4.98 2.50
N PRO A 247 -31.53 4.45 3.45
CA PRO A 247 -31.00 4.08 4.75
C PRO A 247 -29.95 2.98 4.57
N VAL A 248 -28.67 3.34 4.62
CA VAL A 248 -27.57 2.38 4.57
C VAL A 248 -27.63 1.54 5.85
N PRO A 249 -27.76 0.20 5.79
CA PRO A 249 -27.82 -0.67 6.98
C PRO A 249 -26.44 -0.81 7.65
N GLY A 250 -25.90 0.29 8.18
CA GLY A 250 -24.54 0.33 8.74
C GLY A 250 -24.33 -0.54 10.00
N LYS A 251 -25.41 -0.84 10.75
CA LYS A 251 -25.32 -1.67 11.96
C LYS A 251 -25.34 -3.18 11.66
N THR A 252 -26.14 -3.62 10.70
CA THR A 252 -26.29 -5.05 10.36
C THR A 252 -25.06 -5.58 9.60
N LEU A 253 -24.48 -4.76 8.71
CA LEU A 253 -23.27 -5.11 7.96
C LEU A 253 -22.04 -5.26 8.86
N SER A 254 -21.94 -4.46 9.95
CA SER A 254 -20.87 -4.63 10.94
C SER A 254 -20.99 -5.93 11.73
N GLY A 255 -22.22 -6.40 12.00
CA GLY A 255 -22.45 -7.66 12.71
C GLY A 255 -22.11 -8.86 11.82
N GLN A 256 -22.58 -8.84 10.57
CA GLN A 256 -22.29 -9.88 9.59
C GLN A 256 -20.79 -9.95 9.25
N ALA A 257 -20.12 -8.81 9.05
CA ALA A 257 -18.68 -8.78 8.80
C ALA A 257 -17.85 -9.28 9.98
N LYS A 258 -18.31 -9.05 11.23
CA LYS A 258 -17.67 -9.61 12.43
C LYS A 258 -17.89 -11.12 12.52
N ALA A 259 -19.11 -11.59 12.32
CA ALA A 259 -19.44 -13.02 12.34
C ALA A 259 -18.70 -13.79 11.24
N GLU A 260 -18.60 -13.22 10.04
CA GLU A 260 -17.85 -13.80 8.92
C GLU A 260 -16.35 -13.86 9.23
N ARG A 261 -15.80 -12.81 9.85
CA ARG A 261 -14.40 -12.78 10.29
C ARG A 261 -14.12 -13.82 11.38
N GLU A 262 -15.01 -13.99 12.34
CA GLU A 262 -14.89 -15.02 13.37
C GLU A 262 -15.01 -16.43 12.80
N ALA A 263 -15.96 -16.67 11.90
CA ALA A 263 -16.10 -17.96 11.20
C ALA A 263 -14.83 -18.29 10.40
N ARG A 264 -14.27 -17.29 9.72
CA ARG A 264 -13.02 -17.44 8.97
C ARG A 264 -11.82 -17.76 9.86
N LEU A 265 -11.67 -17.06 10.99
CA LEU A 265 -10.60 -17.34 11.95
C LEU A 265 -10.73 -18.75 12.55
N ARG A 266 -11.95 -19.20 12.86
CA ARG A 266 -12.20 -20.58 13.32
C ARG A 266 -11.77 -21.60 12.28
N LEU A 267 -12.10 -21.39 11.01
CA LEU A 267 -11.71 -22.28 9.92
C LEU A 267 -10.18 -22.32 9.74
N GLU A 268 -9.52 -21.17 9.85
CA GLU A 268 -8.06 -21.05 9.71
C GLU A 268 -7.32 -21.79 10.83
N VAL A 269 -7.80 -21.67 12.07
CA VAL A 269 -7.26 -22.43 13.21
C VAL A 269 -7.48 -23.93 13.03
N ALA A 270 -8.67 -24.36 12.60
CA ALA A 270 -8.97 -25.77 12.35
C ALA A 270 -8.10 -26.35 11.22
N LEU A 271 -7.86 -25.57 10.16
CA LEU A 271 -6.99 -25.96 9.05
C LEU A 271 -5.53 -26.10 9.51
N ALA A 272 -5.04 -25.17 10.34
CA ALA A 272 -3.69 -25.23 10.89
C ALA A 272 -3.49 -26.46 11.80
N ASP A 273 -4.46 -26.80 12.65
CA ASP A 273 -4.43 -28.01 13.48
C ASP A 273 -4.42 -29.28 12.61
N ALA A 274 -5.27 -29.33 11.57
CA ALA A 274 -5.30 -30.44 10.62
C ALA A 274 -3.95 -30.61 9.90
N HIS A 275 -3.36 -29.52 9.41
CA HIS A 275 -2.03 -29.56 8.77
C HIS A 275 -0.93 -30.04 9.71
N SER A 276 -0.90 -29.56 10.97
CA SER A 276 0.10 -29.99 11.95
C SER A 276 0.03 -31.50 12.22
N ARG A 277 -1.18 -32.06 12.28
CA ARG A 277 -1.39 -33.51 12.46
C ARG A 277 -0.95 -34.33 11.26
N VAL A 278 -1.30 -33.88 10.05
CA VAL A 278 -0.86 -34.55 8.80
C VAL A 278 0.66 -34.59 8.74
N LEU A 279 1.34 -33.46 9.03
CA LEU A 279 2.80 -33.42 9.10
C LEU A 279 3.37 -34.38 10.15
N GLY A 280 2.71 -34.51 11.30
CA GLY A 280 3.09 -35.50 12.32
C GLY A 280 3.01 -36.94 11.80
N ILE A 281 1.90 -37.29 11.12
CA ILE A 281 1.72 -38.62 10.52
C ILE A 281 2.76 -38.87 9.42
N GLU A 282 3.03 -37.87 8.57
CA GLU A 282 4.04 -37.95 7.52
C GLU A 282 5.45 -38.17 8.10
N ALA A 283 5.79 -37.49 9.19
CA ALA A 283 7.08 -37.68 9.86
C ALA A 283 7.24 -39.12 10.41
N GLU A 284 6.19 -39.67 11.04
CA GLU A 284 6.19 -41.07 11.49
C GLU A 284 6.23 -42.04 10.31
N MET A 285 5.55 -41.74 9.19
CA MET A 285 5.66 -42.52 7.97
C MET A 285 7.08 -42.54 7.39
N GLN A 286 7.81 -41.43 7.46
CA GLN A 286 9.22 -41.39 7.05
C GLN A 286 10.09 -42.24 7.96
N LYS A 287 9.86 -42.20 9.29
CA LYS A 287 10.56 -43.07 10.25
C LYS A 287 10.27 -44.55 9.96
N LEU A 288 9.01 -44.90 9.67
CA LEU A 288 8.62 -46.26 9.29
C LEU A 288 9.37 -46.69 8.02
N LYS A 289 9.40 -45.83 6.99
CA LYS A 289 10.13 -46.11 5.74
C LYS A 289 11.62 -46.34 5.99
N GLN A 290 12.23 -45.60 6.92
CA GLN A 290 13.62 -45.81 7.32
C GLN A 290 13.82 -47.11 8.12
N ALA A 291 12.90 -47.45 9.02
CA ALA A 291 12.94 -48.70 9.78
C ALA A 291 12.79 -49.93 8.86
N VAL A 292 11.93 -49.85 7.84
CA VAL A 292 11.80 -50.86 6.78
C VAL A 292 13.10 -51.05 6.03
N LYS A 293 13.78 -49.95 5.65
CA LYS A 293 15.10 -50.03 5.00
C LYS A 293 16.17 -50.67 5.88
N ARG A 294 16.08 -50.53 7.21
CA ARG A 294 17.05 -51.07 8.18
C ARG A 294 16.72 -52.50 8.61
N GLY A 295 15.57 -53.07 8.24
CA GLY A 295 15.18 -54.45 8.56
C GLY A 295 14.76 -54.69 10.01
N ASP A 296 14.60 -53.63 10.82
CA ASP A 296 14.23 -53.69 12.23
C ASP A 296 12.71 -53.90 12.38
N ARG A 297 12.27 -55.14 12.63
CA ARG A 297 10.85 -55.51 12.64
C ARG A 297 10.11 -54.98 13.87
N ASP A 298 10.72 -55.04 15.04
CA ASP A 298 10.08 -54.61 16.30
C ASP A 298 9.79 -53.10 16.25
N ARG A 299 10.75 -52.32 15.77
CA ARG A 299 10.59 -50.88 15.58
C ARG A 299 9.57 -50.51 14.50
N GLN A 300 9.37 -51.36 13.49
CA GLN A 300 8.32 -51.15 12.49
C GLN A 300 6.93 -51.32 13.10
N GLU A 301 6.75 -52.33 13.95
CA GLU A 301 5.50 -52.61 14.65
C GLU A 301 5.11 -51.42 15.53
N ASP A 302 6.04 -50.90 16.32
CA ASP A 302 5.83 -49.74 17.21
C ASP A 302 5.42 -48.48 16.45
N ILE A 303 6.14 -48.14 15.37
CA ILE A 303 5.84 -46.95 14.56
C ILE A 303 4.49 -47.11 13.84
N ARG A 304 4.15 -48.32 13.37
CA ARG A 304 2.83 -48.61 12.79
C ARG A 304 1.72 -48.38 13.81
N GLN A 305 1.86 -48.92 15.01
CA GLN A 305 0.87 -48.71 16.08
C GLN A 305 0.70 -47.23 16.41
N GLN A 306 1.79 -46.47 16.46
CA GLN A 306 1.76 -45.03 16.69
C GLN A 306 1.03 -44.28 15.57
N ILE A 307 1.30 -44.59 14.30
CA ILE A 307 0.59 -44.01 13.15
C ILE A 307 -0.91 -44.34 13.22
N PHE A 308 -1.27 -45.59 13.52
CA PHE A 308 -2.68 -45.99 13.65
C PHE A 308 -3.40 -45.23 14.76
N ARG A 309 -2.77 -45.02 15.92
CA ARG A 309 -3.32 -44.18 16.99
C ARG A 309 -3.52 -42.74 16.52
N MET A 310 -2.53 -42.13 15.87
CA MET A 310 -2.65 -40.77 15.34
C MET A 310 -3.77 -40.60 14.31
N ILE A 311 -3.95 -41.60 13.44
CA ILE A 311 -5.05 -41.62 12.45
C ILE A 311 -6.40 -41.81 13.14
N ALA A 312 -6.49 -42.66 14.16
CA ALA A 312 -7.72 -42.87 14.94
C ALA A 312 -8.14 -41.58 15.66
N ASP A 313 -7.19 -40.90 16.31
CA ASP A 313 -7.42 -39.62 16.99
C ASP A 313 -7.85 -38.52 16.01
N TYR A 314 -7.25 -38.49 14.81
CA TYR A 314 -7.68 -37.60 13.74
C TYR A 314 -9.14 -37.87 13.34
N LYS A 315 -9.48 -39.14 13.05
CA LYS A 315 -10.84 -39.53 12.61
C LYS A 315 -11.92 -39.27 13.66
N GLN A 316 -11.62 -39.46 14.95
CA GLN A 316 -12.62 -39.22 16.00
C GLN A 316 -13.01 -37.75 16.13
N ARG A 317 -12.09 -36.81 15.85
CA ARG A 317 -12.37 -35.37 15.96
C ARG A 317 -13.19 -34.79 14.80
N PHE A 318 -13.13 -35.39 13.62
CA PHE A 318 -13.94 -34.98 12.45
C PHE A 318 -15.31 -35.65 12.39
N ARG A 319 -15.64 -36.51 13.36
CA ARG A 319 -16.94 -37.20 13.46
C ARG A 319 -17.96 -36.48 14.33
N LYS A 320 -17.57 -35.39 15.00
CA LYS A 320 -18.43 -34.51 15.80
C LYS A 320 -18.59 -33.17 15.09
#